data_AF-A0A2C6A028-F1
#
_entry.id   AF-A0A2C6A028-F1
#
_cell.length_a   1.000
_cell.length_b   1.000
_cell.length_c   1.000
_cell.angle_alpha   90.00
_cell.angle_beta   90.00
_cell.angle_gamma   90.00
#
_symmetry.space_group_name_H-M   'P 1'
#
loop_
_entity.id
_entity.type
_entity.pdbx_description
1 polymer ?
#
loop_
_entity_poly.entity_id
_entity_poly.type
_entity_poly.pdbx_seq_one_letter_code
_entity_poly.pdbx_strand_id
1 'polypeptide(L)'
;MPVDSEECIKPLPADERCSGTEAYCRSKPATDIYGSAEICLRNREKKAAAKWSTKSPAMRRGQPLLDCRMSLSEKCLGTEEFCLRRKGNQRRQCFEKRTPLPFFIVYSEECGAARDGKDEACVGSKAWCKDPDRVARYGSQQDCLKVRVEPPKDKAPYRRPGGAGCRGGTEVCQGTEQVCTALVSPDRRRDCFGSRQPLQFLPANSTGCAEAAGEDERCMGTDAWCKTKYSKFKYFDPAECFHYRGLDYSKFLRDLDKWVPRMASIVVENGASFAKGVLAGKVFALLEAGSEKGLDVSKADAETRKMTAQLMRELRERASQTAEMGVMNYTSELGS
;
A
#
# COMPACT_ATOMS: atom_id res chain seq x y z
N MET A 1 34.92 -32.01 2.66
CA MET A 1 36.14 -32.02 3.50
C MET A 1 35.93 -33.08 4.56
N PRO A 2 36.79 -34.11 4.64
CA PRO A 2 36.72 -35.10 5.70
C PRO A 2 36.89 -34.38 7.05
N VAL A 3 35.99 -34.64 7.97
CA VAL A 3 36.03 -34.09 9.33
C VAL A 3 36.94 -35.02 10.12
N ASP A 4 38.15 -34.56 10.46
CA ASP A 4 39.00 -35.23 11.44
C ASP A 4 38.27 -35.19 12.80
N SER A 5 37.50 -36.25 13.07
CA SER A 5 36.80 -36.44 14.32
C SER A 5 37.61 -37.40 15.19
N GLU A 6 38.42 -36.82 16.09
CA GLU A 6 39.18 -37.56 17.11
C GLU A 6 38.30 -38.38 18.08
N GLU A 7 36.96 -38.36 17.93
CA GLU A 7 36.00 -39.08 18.78
C GLU A 7 35.64 -40.50 18.28
N CYS A 8 36.14 -40.96 17.13
CA CYS A 8 35.94 -42.35 16.70
C CYS A 8 36.90 -43.32 17.40
N ILE A 9 36.84 -43.37 18.74
CA ILE A 9 37.66 -44.27 19.56
C ILE A 9 37.08 -45.69 19.46
N LYS A 10 37.68 -46.46 18.55
CA LYS A 10 37.40 -47.85 18.12
C LYS A 10 36.27 -47.96 17.08
N PRO A 11 36.53 -48.57 15.91
CA PRO A 11 35.54 -48.73 14.86
C PRO A 11 34.52 -49.78 15.27
N LEU A 12 33.46 -49.36 15.95
CA LEU A 12 32.21 -50.10 15.89
C LEU A 12 31.67 -49.90 14.47
N PRO A 13 31.55 -50.95 13.64
CA PRO A 13 31.23 -50.85 12.21
C PRO A 13 29.80 -50.33 11.90
N ALA A 14 29.13 -49.74 12.89
CA ALA A 14 27.75 -49.29 12.82
C ALA A 14 27.50 -47.86 13.33
N ASP A 15 28.53 -47.07 13.71
CA ASP A 15 28.28 -45.64 14.01
C ASP A 15 28.27 -44.81 12.71
N GLU A 16 27.13 -44.19 12.44
CA GLU A 16 26.90 -43.26 11.32
C GLU A 16 27.89 -42.09 11.32
N ARG A 17 28.31 -41.64 12.51
CA ARG A 17 29.27 -40.53 12.67
C ARG A 17 30.66 -40.89 12.15
N CYS A 18 31.05 -42.16 12.26
CA CYS A 18 32.39 -42.62 11.87
C CYS A 18 32.44 -43.19 10.45
N SER A 19 31.36 -43.82 9.99
CA SER A 19 31.30 -44.48 8.67
C SER A 19 30.69 -43.59 7.58
N GLY A 20 29.98 -42.53 7.96
CA GLY A 20 29.20 -41.70 7.05
C GLY A 20 27.82 -42.29 6.77
N THR A 21 26.84 -41.42 6.49
CA THR A 21 25.41 -41.80 6.33
C THR A 21 25.20 -42.86 5.24
N GLU A 22 25.95 -42.82 4.15
CA GLU A 22 25.83 -43.82 3.08
C GLU A 22 26.34 -45.20 3.51
N ALA A 23 27.53 -45.30 4.09
CA ALA A 23 28.07 -46.57 4.55
C ALA A 23 27.24 -47.15 5.70
N TYR A 24 26.77 -46.29 6.61
CA TYR A 24 25.83 -46.67 7.66
C TYR A 24 24.55 -47.25 7.07
N CYS A 25 23.91 -46.56 6.12
CA CYS A 25 22.66 -47.05 5.52
C CYS A 25 22.83 -48.35 4.72
N ARG A 26 24.02 -48.63 4.21
CA ARG A 26 24.36 -49.92 3.57
C ARG A 26 24.76 -51.02 4.56
N SER A 27 24.94 -50.71 5.84
CA SER A 27 25.30 -51.69 6.87
C SER A 27 24.10 -52.60 7.19
N LYS A 28 24.37 -53.87 7.50
CA LYS A 28 23.34 -54.85 7.88
C LYS A 28 22.43 -54.37 9.02
N PRO A 29 22.95 -53.76 10.10
CA PRO A 29 22.09 -53.21 11.16
C PRO A 29 21.11 -52.14 10.65
N ALA A 30 21.53 -51.27 9.74
CA ALA A 30 20.65 -50.24 9.19
C ALA A 30 19.61 -50.84 8.22
N THR A 31 19.98 -51.82 7.40
CA THR A 31 19.02 -52.49 6.51
C THR A 31 18.00 -53.31 7.30
N ASP A 32 18.38 -53.92 8.41
CA ASP A 32 17.46 -54.67 9.28
C ASP A 32 16.41 -53.73 9.94
N ILE A 33 16.80 -52.49 10.25
CA ILE A 33 15.91 -51.48 10.86
C ILE A 33 15.03 -50.77 9.81
N TYR A 34 15.61 -50.36 8.68
CA TYR A 34 14.94 -49.52 7.69
C TYR A 34 14.37 -50.31 6.50
N GLY A 35 14.61 -51.62 6.43
CA GLY A 35 14.19 -52.51 5.35
C GLY A 35 15.11 -52.46 4.12
N SER A 36 15.69 -51.31 3.80
CA SER A 36 16.71 -51.18 2.75
C SER A 36 17.60 -49.95 2.95
N ALA A 37 18.74 -49.93 2.25
CA ALA A 37 19.65 -48.79 2.27
C ALA A 37 19.00 -47.53 1.68
N GLU A 38 18.18 -47.69 0.63
CA GLU A 38 17.47 -46.60 -0.04
C GLU A 38 16.40 -45.98 0.86
N ILE A 39 15.68 -46.79 1.65
CA ILE A 39 14.70 -46.28 2.62
C ILE A 39 15.41 -45.54 3.75
N CYS A 40 16.55 -46.06 4.23
CA CYS A 40 17.39 -45.38 5.22
C CYS A 40 17.85 -44.01 4.70
N LEU A 41 18.43 -43.96 3.49
CA LEU A 41 18.90 -42.72 2.87
C LEU A 41 17.76 -41.73 2.67
N ARG A 42 16.63 -42.17 2.10
CA ARG A 42 15.46 -41.31 1.90
C ARG A 42 14.90 -40.76 3.21
N ASN A 43 14.90 -41.56 4.29
CA ASN A 43 14.50 -41.10 5.62
C ASN A 43 15.50 -40.09 6.19
N ARG A 44 16.80 -40.27 5.94
CA ARG A 44 17.85 -39.32 6.35
C ARG A 44 17.80 -38.03 5.55
N GLU A 45 17.53 -38.08 4.26
CA GLU A 45 17.27 -36.91 3.41
C GLU A 45 16.02 -36.16 3.84
N LYS A 46 14.91 -36.86 4.09
CA LYS A 46 13.68 -36.26 4.65
C LYS A 46 13.94 -35.62 6.01
N LYS A 47 14.71 -36.28 6.88
CA LYS A 47 15.11 -35.72 8.17
C LYS A 47 16.10 -34.57 8.02
N ALA A 48 17.01 -34.59 7.06
CA ALA A 48 17.89 -33.46 6.77
C ALA A 48 17.06 -32.27 6.28
N ALA A 49 16.14 -32.48 5.34
CA ALA A 49 15.19 -31.47 4.89
C ALA A 49 14.28 -30.95 6.03
N ALA A 50 13.86 -31.81 6.96
CA ALA A 50 13.09 -31.42 8.15
C ALA A 50 13.95 -30.77 9.26
N LYS A 51 15.22 -31.14 9.39
CA LYS A 51 16.18 -30.54 10.34
C LYS A 51 16.61 -29.15 9.89
N TRP A 52 16.41 -28.83 8.61
CA TRP A 52 16.50 -27.47 8.07
C TRP A 52 15.23 -26.64 8.33
N SER A 53 14.15 -27.22 8.87
CA SER A 53 12.87 -26.52 9.07
C SER A 53 12.49 -26.22 10.52
N THR A 54 13.27 -26.61 11.54
CA THR A 54 13.00 -26.19 12.93
C THR A 54 13.88 -25.02 13.36
N LYS A 55 13.91 -23.98 12.52
CA LYS A 55 14.39 -22.66 12.96
C LYS A 55 13.61 -22.28 14.22
N SER A 56 14.31 -21.88 15.28
CA SER A 56 13.62 -21.46 16.51
C SER A 56 12.78 -20.21 16.21
N PRO A 57 11.53 -20.13 16.69
CA PRO A 57 10.72 -18.93 16.49
C PRO A 57 11.45 -17.70 17.03
N ALA A 58 11.48 -16.64 16.24
CA ALA A 58 11.96 -15.35 16.71
C ALA A 58 11.06 -14.86 17.85
N MET A 59 11.66 -14.61 19.00
CA MET A 59 10.99 -14.09 20.17
C MET A 59 10.96 -12.57 20.12
N ARG A 60 9.78 -12.02 20.41
CA ARG A 60 9.65 -10.58 20.61
C ARG A 60 10.21 -10.18 21.96
N ARG A 61 10.56 -8.91 22.05
CA ARG A 61 10.87 -8.28 23.33
C ARG A 61 9.57 -8.24 24.16
N GLY A 62 9.55 -8.91 25.31
CA GLY A 62 8.52 -8.69 26.32
C GLY A 62 7.58 -9.86 26.62
N GLN A 63 8.07 -10.86 27.35
CA GLN A 63 7.24 -11.37 28.44
C GLN A 63 7.35 -10.44 29.66
N PRO A 64 6.36 -10.39 30.56
CA PRO A 64 6.32 -9.46 31.68
C PRO A 64 7.64 -9.45 32.47
N LEU A 65 8.15 -8.24 32.73
CA LEU A 65 9.46 -7.94 33.32
C LEU A 65 9.80 -8.65 34.63
N LEU A 66 8.81 -9.19 35.34
CA LEU A 66 8.98 -9.78 36.67
C LEU A 66 9.98 -10.96 36.66
N ASP A 67 10.03 -11.76 35.58
CA ASP A 67 10.96 -12.90 35.48
C ASP A 67 12.31 -12.55 34.84
N CYS A 68 12.47 -11.33 34.31
CA CYS A 68 13.61 -10.99 33.46
C CYS A 68 14.69 -10.14 34.14
N ARG A 69 14.60 -9.96 35.46
CA ARG A 69 15.41 -8.97 36.20
C ARG A 69 16.94 -9.08 36.02
N MET A 70 17.46 -10.26 35.66
CA MET A 70 18.90 -10.45 35.36
C MET A 70 19.19 -11.45 34.23
N SER A 71 18.17 -11.97 33.54
CA SER A 71 18.41 -13.00 32.53
C SER A 71 18.77 -12.38 31.18
N LEU A 72 19.96 -12.71 30.68
CA LEU A 72 20.38 -12.39 29.31
C LEU A 72 19.87 -13.41 28.28
N SER A 73 18.82 -14.14 28.63
CA SER A 73 18.20 -15.12 27.73
C SER A 73 17.44 -14.44 26.59
N GLU A 74 17.34 -15.14 25.47
CA GLU A 74 16.56 -14.72 24.29
C GLU A 74 15.09 -14.45 24.65
N LYS A 75 14.52 -15.22 25.58
CA LYS A 75 13.15 -15.04 26.08
C LYS A 75 12.92 -13.66 26.71
N CYS A 76 13.94 -13.10 27.36
CA CYS A 76 13.84 -11.80 28.03
C CYS A 76 14.20 -10.63 27.12
N LEU A 77 15.26 -10.79 26.32
CA LEU A 77 15.76 -9.73 25.45
C LEU A 77 14.97 -9.61 24.14
N GLY A 78 14.34 -10.70 23.69
CA GLY A 78 13.92 -10.88 22.31
C GLY A 78 15.09 -11.32 21.42
N THR A 79 14.76 -11.98 20.30
CA THR A 79 15.75 -12.52 19.35
C THR A 79 16.66 -11.45 18.76
N GLU A 80 16.11 -10.28 18.41
CA GLU A 80 16.89 -9.20 17.81
C GLU A 80 18.02 -8.75 18.75
N GLU A 81 17.69 -8.31 19.97
CA GLU A 81 18.70 -7.83 20.92
C GLU A 81 19.62 -8.96 21.38
N PHE A 82 19.11 -10.18 21.55
CA PHE A 82 19.92 -11.34 21.90
C PHE A 82 20.99 -11.65 20.84
N CYS A 83 20.62 -11.68 19.55
CA CYS A 83 21.55 -11.94 18.47
C CYS A 83 22.52 -10.76 18.23
N LEU A 84 22.06 -9.51 18.38
CA LEU A 84 22.90 -8.32 18.18
C LEU A 84 24.09 -8.21 19.14
N ARG A 85 24.00 -8.82 20.34
CA ARG A 85 25.11 -8.91 21.31
C ARG A 85 26.29 -9.75 20.82
N ARG A 86 26.07 -10.64 19.86
CA ARG A 86 27.14 -11.42 19.21
C ARG A 86 27.87 -10.52 18.20
N LYS A 87 29.14 -10.81 17.95
CA LYS A 87 29.99 -10.07 16.99
C LYS A 87 30.18 -10.85 15.69
N GLY A 88 30.34 -10.13 14.58
CA GLY A 88 30.70 -10.69 13.27
C GLY A 88 29.82 -11.87 12.85
N ASN A 89 30.44 -12.98 12.44
CA ASN A 89 29.75 -14.17 11.92
C ASN A 89 28.83 -14.84 12.95
N GLN A 90 29.13 -14.75 14.25
CA GLN A 90 28.27 -15.34 15.28
C GLN A 90 26.87 -14.70 15.31
N ARG A 91 26.79 -13.40 14.97
CA ARG A 91 25.50 -12.70 14.85
C ARG A 91 24.69 -13.21 13.68
N ARG A 92 25.31 -13.39 12.52
CA ARG A 92 24.67 -13.93 11.31
C ARG A 92 24.16 -15.35 11.56
N GLN A 93 25.01 -16.23 12.08
CA GLN A 93 24.64 -17.58 12.48
C GLN A 93 23.54 -17.61 13.54
N CYS A 94 23.49 -16.62 14.44
CA CYS A 94 22.41 -16.49 15.40
C CYS A 94 21.09 -16.29 14.66
N PHE A 95 20.97 -15.29 13.78
CA PHE A 95 19.75 -15.04 13.01
C PHE A 95 19.38 -16.18 12.05
N GLU A 96 20.34 -16.83 11.41
CA GLU A 96 20.10 -17.96 10.49
C GLU A 96 19.40 -19.14 11.17
N LYS A 97 19.67 -19.34 12.47
CA LYS A 97 19.05 -20.40 13.29
C LYS A 97 17.63 -20.03 13.78
N ARG A 98 17.15 -18.81 13.54
CA ARG A 98 15.80 -18.36 13.90
C ARG A 98 14.93 -18.16 12.69
N THR A 99 13.62 -18.19 12.90
CA THR A 99 12.69 -17.67 11.89
C THR A 99 13.03 -16.20 11.63
N PRO A 100 12.89 -15.70 10.39
CA PRO A 100 13.13 -14.29 10.12
C PRO A 100 12.27 -13.39 11.01
N LEU A 101 12.80 -12.21 11.35
CA LEU A 101 12.06 -11.20 12.08
C LEU A 101 10.88 -10.70 11.23
N PRO A 102 9.74 -10.31 11.82
CA PRO A 102 8.64 -9.73 11.05
C PRO A 102 9.09 -8.44 10.35
N PHE A 103 8.54 -8.19 9.15
CA PHE A 103 8.65 -6.90 8.48
C PHE A 103 7.39 -6.08 8.77
N PHE A 104 7.59 -4.86 9.24
CA PHE A 104 6.53 -3.92 9.55
C PHE A 104 6.46 -2.82 8.51
N ILE A 105 5.27 -2.60 7.98
CA ILE A 105 4.95 -1.32 7.36
C ILE A 105 4.83 -0.26 8.45
N VAL A 106 4.98 1.00 8.06
CA VAL A 106 4.77 2.15 8.95
C VAL A 106 3.36 2.04 9.54
N TYR A 107 3.18 2.22 10.86
CA TYR A 107 1.89 2.04 11.56
C TYR A 107 1.19 0.70 11.28
N SER A 108 1.93 -0.39 11.36
CA SER A 108 1.31 -1.72 11.39
C SER A 108 0.33 -1.87 12.55
N GLU A 109 -0.55 -2.87 12.50
CA GLU A 109 -1.57 -3.12 13.53
C GLU A 109 -0.97 -3.26 14.94
N GLU A 110 0.29 -3.70 15.01
CA GLU A 110 1.02 -3.91 16.25
C GLU A 110 1.58 -2.63 16.87
N CYS A 111 1.57 -1.52 16.14
CA CYS A 111 1.98 -0.22 16.67
C CYS A 111 1.13 0.19 17.88
N GLY A 112 -0.14 -0.24 17.96
CA GLY A 112 -1.02 0.10 19.09
C GLY A 112 -0.54 -0.43 20.45
N ALA A 113 0.32 -1.46 20.47
CA ALA A 113 0.91 -2.00 21.68
C ALA A 113 2.20 -1.25 22.12
N ALA A 114 2.77 -0.44 21.23
CA ALA A 114 3.98 0.35 21.49
C ALA A 114 3.69 1.53 22.42
N ARG A 115 4.56 1.77 23.40
CA ARG A 115 4.37 2.86 24.37
C ARG A 115 4.85 4.22 23.88
N ASP A 116 5.81 4.27 22.94
CA ASP A 116 6.52 5.50 22.60
C ASP A 116 6.47 5.90 21.12
N GLY A 117 5.78 5.12 20.28
CA GLY A 117 5.69 5.36 18.83
C GLY A 117 7.03 5.22 18.08
N LYS A 118 8.11 4.83 18.76
CA LYS A 118 9.44 4.61 18.17
C LYS A 118 9.70 3.16 17.83
N ASP A 119 8.88 2.25 18.34
CA ASP A 119 8.93 0.83 18.01
C ASP A 119 8.85 0.60 16.49
N GLU A 120 9.52 -0.45 16.03
CA GLU A 120 9.61 -0.81 14.62
C GLU A 120 8.22 -0.94 13.97
N ALA A 121 7.25 -1.50 14.70
CA ALA A 121 5.87 -1.64 14.27
C ALA A 121 5.19 -0.29 13.93
N CYS A 122 5.61 0.80 14.58
CA CYS A 122 5.11 2.15 14.34
C CYS A 122 5.88 2.87 13.25
N VAL A 123 7.21 2.82 13.26
CA VAL A 123 8.04 3.56 12.30
C VAL A 123 8.21 2.83 10.96
N GLY A 124 7.98 1.52 10.92
CA GLY A 124 8.20 0.64 9.78
C GLY A 124 9.66 0.16 9.67
N SER A 125 9.85 -1.07 9.21
CA SER A 125 11.14 -1.75 9.11
C SER A 125 12.17 -1.02 8.25
N LYS A 126 11.72 -0.35 7.17
CA LYS A 126 12.64 0.46 6.33
C LYS A 126 13.26 1.61 7.10
N ALA A 127 12.43 2.40 7.80
CA ALA A 127 12.88 3.54 8.58
C ALA A 127 13.66 3.08 9.81
N TRP A 128 13.21 1.99 10.46
CA TRP A 128 13.91 1.36 11.57
C TRP A 128 15.32 0.91 11.19
N CYS A 129 15.48 0.21 10.06
CA CYS A 129 16.80 -0.22 9.60
C CYS A 129 17.67 0.92 9.05
N LYS A 130 17.09 2.08 8.72
CA LYS A 130 17.82 3.31 8.32
C LYS A 130 18.30 4.11 9.54
N ASP A 131 17.79 3.83 10.73
CA ASP A 131 18.19 4.52 11.95
C ASP A 131 19.71 4.33 12.23
N PRO A 132 20.46 5.41 12.54
CA PRO A 132 21.91 5.33 12.73
C PRO A 132 22.34 4.30 13.79
N ASP A 133 21.60 4.15 14.89
CA ASP A 133 21.93 3.19 15.94
C ASP A 133 21.73 1.75 15.43
N ARG A 134 20.71 1.53 14.60
CA ARG A 134 20.46 0.22 13.98
C ARG A 134 21.50 -0.09 12.90
N VAL A 135 21.86 0.88 12.07
CA VAL A 135 22.94 0.72 11.09
C VAL A 135 24.25 0.39 11.77
N ALA A 136 24.62 1.09 12.86
CA ALA A 136 25.81 0.79 13.64
C ALA A 136 25.79 -0.63 14.23
N ARG A 137 24.62 -1.07 14.72
CA ARG A 137 24.45 -2.41 15.29
C ARG A 137 24.45 -3.52 14.24
N TYR A 138 23.83 -3.34 13.08
CA TYR A 138 23.72 -4.37 12.04
C TYR A 138 24.88 -4.37 11.04
N GLY A 139 25.55 -3.23 10.87
CA GLY A 139 26.59 -2.97 9.87
C GLY A 139 26.07 -2.22 8.63
N SER A 140 24.82 -2.44 8.24
CA SER A 140 24.15 -1.71 7.15
C SER A 140 22.63 -1.81 7.27
N GLN A 141 21.92 -0.91 6.56
CA GLN A 141 20.47 -1.01 6.42
C GLN A 141 20.06 -2.31 5.73
N GLN A 142 20.81 -2.74 4.71
CA GLN A 142 20.53 -3.96 3.94
C GLN A 142 20.68 -5.21 4.81
N ASP A 143 21.71 -5.31 5.64
CA ASP A 143 21.89 -6.46 6.53
C ASP A 143 20.81 -6.51 7.63
N CYS A 144 20.31 -5.36 8.07
CA CYS A 144 19.12 -5.27 8.93
C CYS A 144 17.86 -5.79 8.23
N LEU A 145 17.63 -5.42 6.96
CA LEU A 145 16.46 -5.89 6.21
C LEU A 145 16.54 -7.39 5.85
N LYS A 146 17.74 -7.93 5.59
CA LYS A 146 17.94 -9.35 5.24
C LYS A 146 17.52 -10.34 6.34
N VAL A 147 17.54 -9.94 7.61
CA VAL A 147 17.12 -10.83 8.72
C VAL A 147 15.61 -10.80 8.95
N ARG A 148 14.87 -10.02 8.17
CA ARG A 148 13.42 -9.92 8.23
C ARG A 148 12.76 -10.75 7.14
N VAL A 149 11.48 -11.05 7.32
CA VAL A 149 10.61 -11.55 6.25
C VAL A 149 10.60 -10.50 5.13
N GLU A 150 10.43 -10.94 3.89
CA GLU A 150 10.26 -10.00 2.79
C GLU A 150 9.04 -9.10 3.01
N PRO A 151 9.09 -7.83 2.55
CA PRO A 151 7.93 -6.97 2.59
C PRO A 151 6.73 -7.64 1.92
N PRO A 152 5.51 -7.49 2.47
CA PRO A 152 4.30 -7.95 1.79
C PRO A 152 4.25 -7.40 0.36
N LYS A 153 3.96 -8.27 -0.60
CA LYS A 153 3.77 -7.86 -2.01
C LYS A 153 2.50 -7.03 -2.15
N ASP A 154 1.47 -7.42 -1.41
CA ASP A 154 0.20 -6.71 -1.37
C ASP A 154 0.29 -5.50 -0.46
N LYS A 155 -0.21 -4.37 -0.96
CA LYS A 155 -0.30 -3.14 -0.17
C LYS A 155 -1.45 -3.25 0.82
N ALA A 156 -1.27 -2.65 2.00
CA ALA A 156 -2.33 -2.58 2.99
C ALA A 156 -3.51 -1.74 2.46
N PRO A 157 -4.76 -2.07 2.81
CA PRO A 157 -5.91 -1.28 2.38
C PRO A 157 -5.84 0.13 2.98
N TYR A 158 -6.21 1.13 2.19
CA TYR A 158 -6.39 2.48 2.70
C TYR A 158 -7.57 2.52 3.68
N ARG A 159 -7.37 3.07 4.88
CA ARG A 159 -8.39 3.17 5.92
C ARG A 159 -8.87 4.61 6.04
N ARG A 160 -10.19 4.81 6.01
CA ARG A 160 -10.80 6.08 6.44
C ARG A 160 -10.85 6.14 7.97
N PRO A 161 -10.93 7.34 8.57
CA PRO A 161 -11.12 7.46 10.02
C PRO A 161 -12.32 6.65 10.49
N GLY A 162 -12.17 6.01 11.65
CA GLY A 162 -13.24 5.25 12.28
C GLY A 162 -14.37 6.17 12.76
N GLY A 163 -15.56 5.61 12.97
CA GLY A 163 -16.68 6.35 13.55
C GLY A 163 -16.45 6.75 15.02
N ALA A 164 -17.39 7.51 15.60
CA ALA A 164 -17.29 8.10 16.94
C ALA A 164 -16.97 7.14 18.10
N GLY A 165 -17.10 5.83 17.90
CA GLY A 165 -16.75 4.78 18.88
C GLY A 165 -15.29 4.29 18.81
N CYS A 166 -14.51 4.68 17.80
CA CYS A 166 -13.15 4.20 17.66
C CYS A 166 -12.22 4.95 18.62
N ARG A 167 -11.65 4.22 19.57
CA ARG A 167 -10.70 4.74 20.54
C ARG A 167 -9.34 4.11 20.31
N GLY A 168 -8.30 4.94 20.21
CA GLY A 168 -6.92 4.47 20.07
C GLY A 168 -6.14 5.26 19.02
N GLY A 169 -4.81 5.17 19.11
CA GLY A 169 -3.88 5.76 18.14
C GLY A 169 -3.60 4.87 16.93
N THR A 170 -4.50 3.94 16.60
CA THR A 170 -4.31 3.00 15.48
C THR A 170 -4.79 3.62 14.17
N GLU A 171 -4.23 3.16 13.04
CA GLU A 171 -4.68 3.55 11.70
C GLU A 171 -6.15 3.22 11.45
N VAL A 172 -6.68 2.17 12.10
CA VAL A 172 -8.11 1.82 12.03
C VAL A 172 -9.00 2.92 12.61
N CYS A 173 -8.55 3.61 13.66
CA CYS A 173 -9.32 4.70 14.27
C CYS A 173 -9.05 6.06 13.65
N GLN A 174 -7.78 6.38 13.40
CA GLN A 174 -7.39 7.70 12.90
C GLN A 174 -7.53 7.83 11.38
N GLY A 175 -7.49 6.71 10.66
CA GLY A 175 -7.42 6.68 9.21
C GLY A 175 -6.01 6.89 8.66
N THR A 176 -5.77 6.38 7.46
CA THR A 176 -4.48 6.42 6.76
C THR A 176 -4.00 7.85 6.51
N GLU A 177 -4.90 8.77 6.10
CA GLU A 177 -4.57 10.21 5.94
C GLU A 177 -3.86 10.74 7.18
N GLN A 178 -4.54 10.66 8.33
CA GLN A 178 -4.09 11.30 9.56
C GLN A 178 -2.77 10.68 10.03
N VAL A 179 -2.68 9.36 9.94
CA VAL A 179 -1.50 8.59 10.36
C VAL A 179 -0.28 8.86 9.47
N CYS A 180 -0.44 8.79 8.14
CA CYS A 180 0.67 9.01 7.21
C CYS A 180 1.12 10.47 7.14
N THR A 181 0.22 11.43 7.39
CA THR A 181 0.54 12.86 7.37
C THR A 181 1.06 13.40 8.71
N ALA A 182 0.75 12.72 9.83
CA ALA A 182 1.32 13.03 11.14
C ALA A 182 2.84 12.78 11.20
N LEU A 183 3.39 11.94 10.32
CA LEU A 183 4.81 11.66 10.22
C LEU A 183 5.57 12.84 9.63
N VAL A 184 6.50 13.40 10.41
CA VAL A 184 7.09 14.73 10.18
C VAL A 184 8.09 14.77 9.00
N SER A 185 8.62 13.62 8.55
CA SER A 185 9.55 13.59 7.40
C SER A 185 8.85 13.18 6.09
N PRO A 186 9.06 13.89 4.97
CA PRO A 186 8.51 13.53 3.65
C PRO A 186 8.80 12.09 3.21
N ASP A 187 10.01 11.58 3.51
CA ASP A 187 10.39 10.19 3.19
C ASP A 187 9.46 9.17 3.85
N ARG A 188 9.17 9.33 5.15
CA ARG A 188 8.29 8.43 5.89
C ARG A 188 6.84 8.54 5.43
N ARG A 189 6.38 9.73 5.06
CA ARG A 189 5.06 9.92 4.45
C ARG A 189 4.95 9.14 3.16
N ARG A 190 5.96 9.24 2.29
CA ARG A 190 6.04 8.50 1.02
C ARG A 190 6.07 7.00 1.25
N ASP A 191 6.88 6.50 2.19
CA ASP A 191 6.90 5.08 2.55
C ASP A 191 5.55 4.62 3.13
N CYS A 192 4.90 5.46 3.94
CA CYS A 192 3.59 5.18 4.53
C CYS A 192 2.54 5.01 3.44
N PHE A 193 2.27 6.02 2.62
CA PHE A 193 1.31 5.90 1.51
C PHE A 193 1.74 4.86 0.47
N GLY A 194 3.04 4.72 0.20
CA GLY A 194 3.58 3.75 -0.75
C GLY A 194 3.29 2.29 -0.37
N SER A 195 3.11 2.00 0.93
CA SER A 195 2.71 0.69 1.42
C SER A 195 1.18 0.51 1.56
N ARG A 196 0.38 1.50 1.13
CA ARG A 196 -1.09 1.40 1.06
C ARG A 196 -1.58 1.36 -0.37
N GLN A 197 -2.73 0.74 -0.56
CA GLN A 197 -3.49 0.88 -1.79
C GLN A 197 -3.80 2.38 -2.00
N PRO A 198 -3.67 2.89 -3.23
CA PRO A 198 -4.03 4.28 -3.51
C PRO A 198 -5.51 4.50 -3.20
N LEU A 199 -5.85 5.67 -2.65
CA LEU A 199 -7.25 6.03 -2.46
C LEU A 199 -7.86 6.33 -3.83
N GLN A 200 -9.05 5.81 -4.09
CA GLN A 200 -9.78 6.11 -5.34
C GLN A 200 -10.08 7.60 -5.43
N PHE A 201 -10.00 8.14 -6.64
CA PHE A 201 -10.48 9.49 -6.93
C PHE A 201 -12.02 9.50 -6.88
N LEU A 202 -12.60 10.37 -6.06
CA LEU A 202 -14.04 10.41 -5.80
C LEU A 202 -14.67 11.65 -6.43
N PRO A 203 -15.80 11.52 -7.15
CA PRO A 203 -16.64 12.66 -7.48
C PRO A 203 -17.29 13.24 -6.23
N ALA A 204 -17.76 14.48 -6.31
CA ALA A 204 -18.57 15.08 -5.25
C ALA A 204 -19.85 14.27 -5.01
N ASN A 205 -20.38 14.29 -3.78
CA ASN A 205 -21.56 13.52 -3.37
C ASN A 205 -21.45 12.00 -3.63
N SER A 206 -20.25 11.43 -3.51
CA SER A 206 -20.03 10.00 -3.59
C SER A 206 -20.75 9.23 -2.46
N THR A 207 -21.03 7.94 -2.70
CA THR A 207 -21.71 7.06 -1.75
C THR A 207 -21.08 7.11 -0.35
N GLY A 208 -21.92 7.32 0.66
CA GLY A 208 -21.51 7.42 2.06
C GLY A 208 -21.10 8.82 2.51
N CYS A 209 -21.35 9.86 1.71
CA CYS A 209 -21.41 11.23 2.22
C CYS A 209 -22.60 11.35 3.19
N ALA A 210 -22.34 11.73 4.44
CA ALA A 210 -23.39 12.08 5.40
C ALA A 210 -23.63 13.60 5.35
N GLU A 211 -24.88 14.04 5.40
CA GLU A 211 -25.26 15.46 5.27
C GLU A 211 -24.57 16.37 6.31
N ALA A 212 -24.23 15.83 7.49
CA ALA A 212 -23.52 16.55 8.54
C ALA A 212 -21.98 16.59 8.37
N ALA A 213 -21.42 15.93 7.35
CA ALA A 213 -19.98 15.71 7.19
C ALA A 213 -19.41 16.48 5.99
N GLY A 214 -19.74 17.77 5.85
CA GLY A 214 -19.25 18.61 4.74
C GLY A 214 -17.73 18.72 4.58
N GLU A 215 -16.93 18.18 5.52
CA GLU A 215 -15.48 18.07 5.40
C GLU A 215 -14.96 16.71 4.90
N ASP A 216 -15.85 15.76 4.61
CA ASP A 216 -15.50 14.44 4.07
C ASP A 216 -15.18 14.51 2.57
N GLU A 217 -14.12 13.84 2.14
CA GLU A 217 -13.72 13.77 0.73
C GLU A 217 -14.83 13.21 -0.17
N ARG A 218 -15.67 12.29 0.35
CA ARG A 218 -16.83 11.77 -0.39
C ARG A 218 -17.87 12.85 -0.67
N CYS A 219 -18.03 13.82 0.22
CA CYS A 219 -18.99 14.90 0.06
C CYS A 219 -18.45 15.94 -0.92
N MET A 220 -17.21 16.38 -0.70
CA MET A 220 -16.59 17.45 -1.50
C MET A 220 -16.12 16.98 -2.88
N GLY A 221 -15.78 15.70 -3.02
CA GLY A 221 -15.01 15.16 -4.14
C GLY A 221 -13.51 15.40 -3.95
N THR A 222 -12.70 14.50 -4.52
CA THR A 222 -11.24 14.51 -4.39
C THR A 222 -10.61 15.80 -4.92
N ASP A 223 -11.14 16.37 -6.01
CA ASP A 223 -10.63 17.64 -6.57
C ASP A 223 -10.73 18.80 -5.57
N ALA A 224 -11.95 19.06 -5.07
CA ALA A 224 -12.17 20.12 -4.09
C ALA A 224 -11.46 19.84 -2.77
N TRP A 225 -11.43 18.57 -2.35
CA TRP A 225 -10.75 18.16 -1.13
C TRP A 225 -9.23 18.43 -1.21
N CYS A 226 -8.54 17.98 -2.26
CA CYS A 226 -7.11 18.25 -2.42
C CYS A 226 -6.83 19.75 -2.56
N LYS A 227 -7.65 20.51 -3.29
CA LYS A 227 -7.44 21.96 -3.44
C LYS A 227 -7.62 22.74 -2.13
N THR A 228 -8.51 22.30 -1.24
CA THR A 228 -8.90 23.08 -0.05
C THR A 228 -8.36 22.53 1.27
N LYS A 229 -8.12 21.21 1.37
CA LYS A 229 -7.73 20.54 2.61
C LYS A 229 -6.26 20.10 2.64
N TYR A 230 -5.50 20.25 1.55
CA TYR A 230 -4.11 19.75 1.51
C TYR A 230 -3.25 20.26 2.68
N SER A 231 -3.38 21.55 3.02
CA SER A 231 -2.64 22.19 4.10
C SER A 231 -3.04 21.66 5.48
N LYS A 232 -4.35 21.39 5.70
CA LYS A 232 -4.87 20.79 6.94
C LYS A 232 -4.25 19.40 7.19
N PHE A 233 -4.07 18.63 6.13
CA PHE A 233 -3.43 17.31 6.14
C PHE A 233 -1.92 17.39 5.86
N LYS A 234 -1.30 18.56 5.99
CA LYS A 234 0.15 18.77 5.91
C LYS A 234 0.81 18.27 4.61
N TYR A 235 0.05 18.09 3.54
CA TYR A 235 0.64 17.87 2.23
C TYR A 235 1.48 19.08 1.81
N PHE A 236 2.50 18.83 1.00
CA PHE A 236 3.36 19.88 0.46
C PHE A 236 2.56 20.83 -0.43
N ASP A 237 1.75 20.27 -1.33
CA ASP A 237 0.88 21.00 -2.25
C ASP A 237 -0.32 20.11 -2.67
N PRO A 238 -1.29 20.64 -3.44
CA PRO A 238 -2.39 19.82 -3.98
C PRO A 238 -1.93 18.68 -4.90
N ALA A 239 -0.78 18.81 -5.57
CA ALA A 239 -0.29 17.77 -6.48
C ALA A 239 0.20 16.53 -5.72
N GLU A 240 0.85 16.70 -4.56
CA GLU A 240 1.19 15.60 -3.65
C GLU A 240 -0.08 14.88 -3.16
N CYS A 241 -1.13 15.64 -2.83
CA CYS A 241 -2.43 15.07 -2.47
C CYS A 241 -2.98 14.16 -3.57
N PHE A 242 -3.03 14.64 -4.82
CA PHE A 242 -3.50 13.86 -5.97
C PHE A 242 -2.62 12.63 -6.27
N HIS A 243 -1.30 12.77 -6.10
CA HIS A 243 -0.36 11.66 -6.31
C HIS A 243 -0.70 10.45 -5.43
N TYR A 244 -1.07 10.66 -4.16
CA TYR A 244 -1.46 9.58 -3.26
C TYR A 244 -2.84 8.98 -3.55
N ARG A 245 -3.64 9.63 -4.41
CA ARG A 245 -4.86 9.05 -5.03
C ARG A 245 -4.59 8.35 -6.37
N GLY A 246 -3.32 8.11 -6.70
CA GLY A 246 -2.94 7.48 -7.97
C GLY A 246 -3.05 8.39 -9.19
N LEU A 247 -3.29 9.69 -9.00
CA LEU A 247 -3.35 10.65 -10.09
C LEU A 247 -2.02 11.41 -10.17
N ASP A 248 -1.22 11.14 -11.20
CA ASP A 248 -0.10 12.01 -11.57
C ASP A 248 -0.68 13.31 -12.17
N TYR A 249 -0.94 14.29 -11.29
CA TYR A 249 -1.59 15.54 -11.65
C TYR A 249 -0.83 16.30 -12.73
N SER A 250 0.51 16.30 -12.68
CA SER A 250 1.34 16.97 -13.68
C SER A 250 1.25 16.27 -15.04
N LYS A 251 1.24 14.93 -15.07
CA LYS A 251 1.01 14.18 -16.31
C LYS A 251 -0.40 14.40 -16.84
N PHE A 252 -1.40 14.34 -15.96
CA PHE A 252 -2.79 14.58 -16.29
C PHE A 252 -2.98 15.95 -16.95
N LEU A 253 -2.44 17.03 -16.36
CA LEU A 253 -2.54 18.37 -16.94
C LEU A 253 -1.87 18.47 -18.32
N ARG A 254 -0.66 17.90 -18.49
CA ARG A 254 0.01 17.86 -19.79
C ARG A 254 -0.78 17.10 -20.85
N ASP A 255 -1.46 16.04 -20.45
CA ASP A 255 -2.32 15.28 -21.36
C ASP A 255 -3.62 16.03 -21.63
N LEU A 256 -4.19 16.70 -20.62
CA LEU A 256 -5.38 17.54 -20.76
C LEU A 256 -5.16 18.66 -21.78
N ASP A 257 -4.00 19.31 -21.79
CA ASP A 257 -3.65 20.33 -22.79
C ASP A 257 -3.70 19.82 -24.23
N LYS A 258 -3.45 18.52 -24.45
CA LYS A 258 -3.59 17.88 -25.77
C LYS A 258 -5.05 17.56 -26.10
N TRP A 259 -5.84 17.21 -25.08
CA TRP A 259 -7.24 16.82 -25.24
C TRP A 259 -8.18 18.01 -25.34
N VAL A 260 -7.92 19.12 -24.65
CA VAL A 260 -8.80 20.30 -24.59
C VAL A 260 -9.10 20.86 -25.98
N PRO A 261 -8.13 21.06 -26.90
CA PRO A 261 -8.43 21.53 -28.25
C PRO A 261 -9.36 20.57 -29.01
N ARG A 262 -9.18 19.25 -28.83
CA ARG A 262 -9.99 18.21 -29.47
C ARG A 262 -11.41 18.14 -28.89
N MET A 263 -11.55 18.25 -27.57
CA MET A 263 -12.86 18.32 -26.92
C MET A 263 -13.59 19.61 -27.30
N ALA A 264 -12.87 20.73 -27.36
CA ALA A 264 -13.42 22.01 -27.80
C ALA A 264 -13.93 21.93 -29.25
N SER A 265 -13.18 21.31 -30.17
CA SER A 265 -13.64 21.15 -31.56
C SER A 265 -14.89 20.27 -31.64
N ILE A 266 -14.93 19.15 -30.91
CA ILE A 266 -16.09 18.25 -30.85
C ILE A 266 -17.32 18.97 -30.29
N VAL A 267 -17.17 19.75 -29.20
CA VAL A 267 -18.28 20.49 -28.59
C VAL A 267 -18.76 21.61 -29.52
N VAL A 268 -17.85 22.34 -30.18
CA VAL A 268 -18.21 23.41 -31.11
C VAL A 268 -18.90 22.85 -32.36
N GLU A 269 -18.38 21.78 -32.95
CA GLU A 269 -18.95 21.16 -34.16
C GLU A 269 -20.35 20.57 -33.90
N ASN A 270 -20.49 19.80 -32.81
CA ASN A 270 -21.78 19.20 -32.45
C ASN A 270 -22.76 20.25 -31.91
N GLY A 271 -22.27 21.20 -31.11
CA GLY A 271 -23.07 22.30 -30.58
C GLY A 271 -23.59 23.24 -31.66
N ALA A 272 -22.76 23.57 -32.66
CA ALA A 272 -23.17 24.39 -33.80
C ALA A 272 -24.22 23.68 -34.67
N SER A 273 -24.07 22.37 -34.89
CA SER A 273 -25.03 21.58 -35.66
C SER A 273 -26.39 21.48 -34.96
N PHE A 274 -26.39 21.25 -33.64
CA PHE A 274 -27.60 21.24 -32.83
C PHE A 274 -28.27 22.62 -32.78
N ALA A 275 -27.51 23.69 -32.54
CA ALA A 275 -28.02 25.06 -32.51
C ALA A 275 -28.64 25.48 -33.86
N LYS A 276 -28.00 25.11 -34.99
CA LYS A 276 -28.56 25.32 -36.33
C LYS A 276 -29.88 24.58 -36.53
N GLY A 277 -29.98 23.32 -36.07
CA GLY A 277 -31.21 22.54 -36.16
C GLY A 277 -32.37 23.15 -35.36
N VAL A 278 -32.11 23.59 -34.13
CA VAL A 278 -33.11 24.26 -33.28
C VAL A 278 -33.56 25.59 -33.88
N LEU A 279 -32.60 26.41 -34.37
CA LEU A 279 -32.90 27.68 -35.05
C LEU A 279 -33.71 27.45 -36.32
N ALA A 280 -33.32 26.50 -37.16
CA ALA A 280 -34.03 26.18 -38.40
C ALA A 280 -35.46 25.70 -38.12
N GLY A 281 -35.66 24.78 -37.17
CA GLY A 281 -36.99 24.28 -36.80
C GLY A 281 -37.91 25.38 -36.27
N LYS A 282 -37.37 26.34 -35.50
CA LYS A 282 -38.15 27.47 -35.01
C LYS A 282 -38.43 28.54 -36.06
N VAL A 283 -37.47 28.84 -36.94
CA VAL A 283 -37.71 29.71 -38.09
C VAL A 283 -38.82 29.11 -38.97
N PHE A 284 -38.81 27.80 -39.20
CA PHE A 284 -39.90 27.11 -39.89
C PHE A 284 -41.23 27.26 -39.16
N ALA A 285 -41.29 27.00 -37.84
CA ALA A 285 -42.53 27.15 -37.07
C ALA A 285 -43.05 28.61 -37.05
N LEU A 286 -42.15 29.60 -37.05
CA LEU A 286 -42.50 31.02 -37.14
C LEU A 286 -42.99 31.42 -38.53
N LEU A 287 -42.41 30.85 -39.60
CA LEU A 287 -42.89 31.04 -40.97
C LEU A 287 -44.29 30.42 -41.18
N GLU A 288 -44.55 29.26 -40.59
CA GLU A 288 -45.87 28.62 -40.62
C GLU A 288 -46.91 29.44 -39.82
N ALA A 289 -46.54 29.95 -38.64
CA ALA A 289 -47.43 30.75 -37.80
C ALA A 289 -47.63 32.20 -38.32
N GLY A 290 -46.66 32.74 -39.05
CA GLY A 290 -46.64 34.11 -39.57
C GLY A 290 -47.41 34.34 -40.87
N SER A 291 -48.08 33.30 -41.41
CA SER A 291 -48.81 33.39 -42.68
C SER A 291 -49.99 34.38 -42.67
N GLU A 292 -50.45 34.89 -41.51
CA GLU A 292 -51.60 35.83 -41.47
C GLU A 292 -51.38 37.12 -40.66
N LYS A 293 -50.38 37.20 -39.76
CA LYS A 293 -50.11 38.41 -38.97
C LYS A 293 -48.59 38.59 -38.82
N GLY A 294 -48.07 39.70 -39.35
CA GLY A 294 -46.63 39.96 -39.51
C GLY A 294 -45.76 39.58 -38.30
N LEU A 295 -44.59 39.02 -38.59
CA LEU A 295 -43.65 38.49 -37.61
C LEU A 295 -43.02 39.61 -36.75
N ASP A 296 -43.22 39.57 -35.44
CA ASP A 296 -42.50 40.45 -34.49
C ASP A 296 -41.09 39.90 -34.24
N VAL A 297 -40.14 40.45 -35.01
CA VAL A 297 -38.72 40.09 -34.97
C VAL A 297 -38.11 40.27 -33.57
N SER A 298 -38.60 41.23 -32.78
CA SER A 298 -38.05 41.53 -31.45
C SER A 298 -38.39 40.42 -30.43
N LYS A 299 -39.60 39.87 -30.50
CA LYS A 299 -40.04 38.76 -29.66
C LYS A 299 -39.31 37.46 -30.03
N ALA A 300 -39.12 37.22 -31.33
CA ALA A 300 -38.36 36.08 -31.82
C ALA A 300 -36.89 36.12 -31.37
N ASP A 301 -36.23 37.29 -31.39
CA ASP A 301 -34.86 37.46 -30.91
C ASP A 301 -34.75 37.20 -29.39
N ALA A 302 -35.66 37.77 -28.59
CA ALA A 302 -35.66 37.56 -27.14
C ALA A 302 -35.84 36.08 -26.75
N GLU A 303 -36.75 35.38 -27.43
CA GLU A 303 -37.00 33.96 -27.19
C GLU A 303 -35.83 33.08 -27.63
N THR A 304 -35.17 33.45 -28.74
CA THR A 304 -33.94 32.81 -29.22
C THR A 304 -32.83 32.93 -28.17
N ARG A 305 -32.57 34.14 -27.65
CA ARG A 305 -31.54 34.36 -26.61
C ARG A 305 -31.80 33.55 -25.34
N LYS A 306 -33.06 33.49 -24.88
CA LYS A 306 -33.45 32.69 -23.70
C LYS A 306 -33.14 31.21 -23.91
N MET A 307 -33.45 30.67 -25.09
CA MET A 307 -33.17 29.27 -25.43
C MET A 307 -31.68 28.99 -25.56
N THR A 308 -30.92 29.87 -26.22
CA THR A 308 -29.46 29.76 -26.29
C THR A 308 -28.84 29.73 -24.89
N ALA A 309 -29.30 30.59 -23.97
CA ALA A 309 -28.81 30.60 -22.60
C ALA A 309 -29.15 29.33 -21.81
N GLN A 310 -30.34 28.75 -22.02
CA GLN A 310 -30.71 27.47 -21.43
C GLN A 310 -29.85 26.32 -21.98
N LEU A 311 -29.69 26.25 -23.30
CA LEU A 311 -28.87 25.24 -23.96
C LEU A 311 -27.40 25.31 -23.50
N MET A 312 -26.83 26.52 -23.37
CA MET A 312 -25.45 26.68 -22.88
C MET A 312 -25.29 26.20 -21.42
N ARG A 313 -26.32 26.33 -20.58
CA ARG A 313 -26.30 25.75 -19.23
C ARG A 313 -26.30 24.22 -19.27
N GLU A 314 -27.18 23.62 -20.06
CA GLU A 314 -27.28 22.17 -20.21
C GLU A 314 -25.99 21.56 -20.82
N LEU A 315 -25.42 22.21 -21.84
CA LEU A 315 -24.13 21.80 -22.42
C LEU A 315 -23.00 21.87 -21.41
N ARG A 316 -22.94 22.92 -20.60
CA ARG A 316 -21.92 23.06 -19.54
C ARG A 316 -22.05 21.97 -18.49
N GLU A 317 -23.27 21.65 -18.08
CA GLU A 317 -23.57 20.58 -17.12
C GLU A 317 -23.15 19.21 -17.67
N ARG A 318 -23.53 18.89 -18.92
CA ARG A 318 -23.11 17.65 -19.58
C ARG A 318 -21.61 17.57 -19.81
N ALA A 319 -20.96 18.68 -20.15
CA ALA A 319 -19.51 18.73 -20.30
C ALA A 319 -18.81 18.46 -18.96
N SER A 320 -19.33 19.00 -17.85
CA SER A 320 -18.84 18.69 -16.50
C SER A 320 -18.97 17.21 -16.19
N GLN A 321 -20.15 16.62 -16.39
CA GLN A 321 -20.39 15.19 -16.19
C GLN A 321 -19.48 14.31 -17.06
N THR A 322 -19.26 14.70 -18.31
CA THR A 322 -18.38 13.97 -19.23
C THR A 322 -16.92 14.08 -18.81
N ALA A 323 -16.47 15.25 -18.35
CA ALA A 323 -15.13 15.42 -17.81
C ALA A 323 -14.94 14.58 -16.53
N GLU A 324 -15.94 14.55 -15.65
CA GLU A 324 -15.94 13.70 -14.44
C GLU A 324 -15.84 12.20 -14.81
N MET A 325 -16.62 11.74 -15.79
CA MET A 325 -16.52 10.36 -16.29
C MET A 325 -15.17 10.07 -16.93
N GLY A 326 -14.61 11.01 -17.70
CA GLY A 326 -13.29 10.87 -18.34
C GLY A 326 -12.17 10.74 -17.31
N VAL A 327 -12.23 11.52 -16.22
CA VAL A 327 -11.30 11.39 -15.08
C VAL A 327 -11.45 10.03 -14.42
N MET A 328 -12.69 9.56 -14.17
CA MET A 328 -12.91 8.24 -13.58
C MET A 328 -12.36 7.10 -14.46
N ASN A 329 -12.60 7.14 -15.77
CA ASN A 329 -12.06 6.15 -16.70
C ASN A 329 -10.53 6.15 -16.71
N TYR A 330 -9.90 7.33 -16.80
CA TYR A 330 -8.44 7.45 -16.75
C TYR A 330 -7.84 6.86 -15.46
N THR A 331 -8.49 7.12 -14.31
CA THR A 331 -8.04 6.54 -13.03
C THR A 331 -8.22 5.03 -12.95
N SER A 332 -9.24 4.47 -13.61
CA SER A 332 -9.46 3.02 -13.67
C SER A 332 -8.42 2.29 -14.53
N GLU A 333 -8.03 2.90 -15.65
CA GLU A 333 -6.98 2.36 -16.54
C GLU A 333 -5.60 2.36 -15.86
N LEU A 334 -5.31 3.35 -15.01
CA LEU A 334 -4.05 3.39 -14.23
C LEU A 334 -4.02 2.42 -13.05
N GLY A 335 -5.18 1.94 -12.60
CA GLY A 335 -5.32 0.99 -11.48
C GLY A 335 -5.29 -0.49 -11.89
N SER A 336 -5.24 -0.79 -13.19
CA SER A 336 -5.21 -2.14 -13.77
C SER A 336 -3.79 -2.52 -14.21
#